data_AF-C4V933-F1
#
_entry.id   AF-C4V933-F1
#
_cell.length_a   1.000
_cell.length_b   1.000
_cell.length_c   1.000
_cell.angle_alpha   90.00
_cell.angle_beta   90.00
_cell.angle_gamma   90.00
#
_symmetry.space_group_name_H-M   'P 1'
#
loop_
_entity.id
_entity.type
_entity.pdbx_description
1 polymer ?
#
loop_
_entity_poly.entity_id
_entity_poly.type
_entity_poly.pdbx_seq_one_letter_code
_entity_poly.pdbx_strand_id
1 'polypeptide(L)'
;MALERENNLWKKSEDDILKMGVMKYGINKWNKVASLLKRTALECKERYENYILSDDNWTEEDIKKLLEISKHLKPQWGLIGKIMNKNDQICYERYIGAVYKPLDVTKHNELNAPTDEYITEEVKCAYNRIKKRINRKHRKNKLQNVKKNYK
;
A
#
# COMPACT_ATOMS: atom_id res chain seq x y z
N MET A 1 31.61 22.12 -13.53
CA MET A 1 30.50 22.23 -14.49
C MET A 1 29.29 21.61 -13.83
N ALA A 2 28.51 22.42 -13.13
CA ALA A 2 27.34 21.96 -12.39
C ALA A 2 26.26 21.60 -13.41
N LEU A 3 25.95 20.31 -13.55
CA LEU A 3 24.75 19.87 -14.25
C LEU A 3 23.57 20.27 -13.36
N GLU A 4 23.05 21.46 -13.62
CA GLU A 4 21.75 21.87 -13.10
C GLU A 4 20.75 20.81 -13.56
N ARG A 5 20.27 19.99 -12.60
CA ARG A 5 19.08 19.17 -12.79
C ARG A 5 17.91 20.15 -12.86
N GLU A 6 17.74 20.80 -14.00
CA GLU A 6 16.55 21.60 -14.29
C GLU A 6 15.34 20.71 -13.99
N ASN A 7 14.50 21.19 -13.09
CA ASN A 7 13.36 20.50 -12.49
C ASN A 7 12.68 19.53 -13.46
N ASN A 8 12.90 18.22 -13.22
CA ASN A 8 12.38 17.09 -13.99
C ASN A 8 10.86 16.88 -13.74
N LEU A 9 10.10 17.96 -13.52
CA LEU A 9 8.68 17.96 -13.23
C LEU A 9 7.91 17.61 -14.50
N TRP A 10 7.09 16.57 -14.43
CA TRP A 10 6.22 16.16 -15.53
C TRP A 10 5.04 17.12 -15.66
N LYS A 11 4.85 17.66 -16.86
CA LYS A 11 3.67 18.47 -17.18
C LYS A 11 2.49 17.57 -17.52
N LYS A 12 1.27 18.05 -17.26
CA LYS A 12 0.05 17.32 -17.62
C LYS A 12 -0.03 17.01 -19.13
N SER A 13 0.43 17.93 -19.97
CA SER A 13 0.54 17.71 -21.42
C SER A 13 1.54 16.61 -21.79
N GLU A 14 2.65 16.46 -21.06
CA GLU A 14 3.59 15.36 -21.25
C GLU A 14 2.97 14.03 -20.85
N ASP A 15 2.20 13.99 -19.74
CA ASP A 15 1.47 12.79 -19.33
C ASP A 15 0.41 12.39 -20.36
N ASP A 16 -0.32 13.35 -20.95
CA ASP A 16 -1.31 13.06 -22.00
C ASP A 16 -0.66 12.51 -23.27
N ILE A 17 0.46 13.09 -23.71
CA ILE A 17 1.25 12.58 -24.85
C ILE A 17 1.81 11.18 -24.53
N LEU A 18 2.28 10.95 -23.29
CA LEU A 18 2.77 9.66 -22.84
C LEU A 18 1.67 8.60 -22.88
N LYS A 19 0.46 8.91 -22.38
CA LYS A 19 -0.73 8.04 -22.46
C LYS A 19 -1.07 7.70 -23.91
N MET A 20 -1.15 8.69 -24.80
CA MET A 20 -1.44 8.47 -26.23
C MET A 20 -0.35 7.65 -26.93
N GLY A 21 0.93 7.93 -26.63
CA GLY A 21 2.07 7.22 -27.20
C GLY A 21 2.07 5.75 -26.82
N VAL A 22 1.80 5.42 -25.54
CA VAL A 22 1.65 4.05 -25.07
C VAL A 22 0.43 3.38 -25.71
N MET A 23 -0.70 4.08 -25.85
CA MET A 23 -1.90 3.54 -26.49
C MET A 23 -1.65 3.19 -27.97
N LYS A 24 -0.84 3.98 -28.68
CA LYS A 24 -0.51 3.75 -30.10
C LYS A 24 0.59 2.70 -30.33
N TYR A 25 1.64 2.71 -29.52
CA TYR A 25 2.84 1.88 -29.76
C TYR A 25 2.99 0.68 -28.82
N GLY A 26 2.26 0.67 -27.70
CA GLY A 26 2.33 -0.34 -26.64
C GLY A 26 3.45 -0.09 -25.62
N ILE A 27 3.37 -0.80 -24.49
CA ILE A 27 4.27 -0.71 -23.32
C ILE A 27 5.69 -1.24 -23.55
N ASN A 28 6.00 -1.78 -24.73
CA ASN A 28 7.33 -2.35 -25.04
C ASN A 28 8.18 -1.42 -25.91
N LYS A 29 7.61 -0.33 -26.44
CA LYS A 29 8.27 0.54 -27.43
C LYS A 29 8.60 1.92 -26.86
N TRP A 30 9.21 1.96 -25.67
CA TRP A 30 9.54 3.20 -24.96
C TRP A 30 10.42 4.16 -25.76
N ASN A 31 11.33 3.67 -26.60
CA ASN A 31 12.13 4.55 -27.47
C ASN A 31 11.27 5.37 -28.45
N LYS A 32 10.19 4.78 -29.00
CA LYS A 32 9.26 5.50 -29.87
C LYS A 32 8.39 6.48 -29.09
N VAL A 33 7.99 6.11 -27.88
CA VAL A 33 7.21 6.99 -27.00
C VAL A 33 8.05 8.17 -26.54
N ALA A 34 9.28 7.92 -26.11
CA ALA A 34 10.25 8.93 -25.74
C ALA A 34 10.56 9.89 -26.90
N SER A 35 10.60 9.43 -28.16
CA SER A 35 10.80 10.35 -29.29
C SER A 35 9.68 11.38 -29.49
N LEU A 36 8.48 11.15 -28.94
CA LEU A 36 7.38 12.12 -28.95
C LEU A 36 7.54 13.18 -27.85
N LEU A 37 8.39 12.92 -26.86
CA LEU A 37 8.63 13.74 -25.69
C LEU A 37 10.08 14.23 -25.72
N LYS A 38 10.44 15.26 -24.95
CA LYS A 38 11.85 15.62 -24.74
C LYS A 38 12.39 14.89 -23.49
N ARG A 39 12.10 13.60 -23.36
CA ARG A 39 12.40 12.74 -22.19
C ARG A 39 13.10 11.46 -22.63
N THR A 40 13.80 10.81 -21.71
CA THR A 40 14.44 9.51 -21.98
C THR A 40 13.43 8.35 -21.90
N ALA A 41 13.71 7.24 -22.58
CA ALA A 41 12.85 6.06 -22.56
C ALA A 41 12.67 5.47 -21.15
N LEU A 42 13.71 5.56 -20.32
CA LEU A 42 13.64 5.11 -18.92
C LEU A 42 12.68 5.99 -18.10
N GLU A 43 12.81 7.31 -18.21
CA GLU A 43 11.91 8.25 -17.51
C GLU A 43 10.44 8.07 -17.93
N CYS A 44 10.18 7.88 -19.23
CA CYS A 44 8.84 7.60 -19.73
C CYS A 44 8.26 6.31 -19.15
N LYS A 45 9.06 5.25 -19.07
CA LYS A 45 8.65 3.98 -18.49
C LYS A 45 8.35 4.13 -16.99
N GLU A 46 9.27 4.72 -16.24
CA GLU A 46 9.11 4.94 -14.80
C GLU A 46 7.89 5.82 -14.51
N ARG A 47 7.69 6.91 -15.28
CA ARG A 47 6.50 7.76 -15.15
C ARG A 47 5.22 6.98 -15.39
N TYR A 48 5.19 6.18 -16.45
CA TYR A 48 4.01 5.41 -16.81
C TYR A 48 3.67 4.36 -15.74
N GLU A 49 4.65 3.58 -15.31
CA GLU A 49 4.47 2.51 -14.32
C GLU A 49 4.14 3.04 -12.91
N ASN A 50 4.73 4.18 -12.52
CA ASN A 50 4.60 4.68 -11.15
C ASN A 50 3.48 5.70 -10.96
N TYR A 51 3.11 6.48 -11.98
CA TYR A 51 2.15 7.57 -11.83
C TYR A 51 0.91 7.41 -12.71
N ILE A 52 1.07 6.94 -13.96
CA ILE A 52 -0.07 6.81 -14.87
C ILE A 52 -0.87 5.54 -14.61
N LEU A 53 -0.24 4.40 -14.35
CA LEU A 53 -0.95 3.19 -13.91
C LEU A 53 -1.57 3.36 -12.52
N SER A 54 -1.00 4.29 -11.75
CA SER A 54 -1.44 4.63 -10.39
C SER A 54 -2.64 5.57 -10.35
N ASP A 55 -3.04 6.18 -11.48
CA ASP A 55 -4.12 7.18 -11.53
C ASP A 55 -5.40 6.66 -10.82
N ASP A 56 -5.91 7.53 -9.95
CA ASP A 56 -6.54 7.29 -8.65
C ASP A 56 -7.95 6.66 -8.63
N ASN A 57 -8.44 6.19 -9.77
CA ASN A 57 -9.79 5.65 -9.87
C ASN A 57 -9.83 4.19 -9.40
N TRP A 58 -9.74 3.97 -8.09
CA TRP A 58 -10.07 2.70 -7.46
C TRP A 58 -11.57 2.66 -7.18
N THR A 59 -12.27 1.75 -7.86
CA THR A 59 -13.67 1.48 -7.58
C THR A 59 -13.83 0.43 -6.49
N GLU A 60 -15.03 0.30 -5.92
CA GLU A 60 -15.34 -0.80 -4.99
C GLU A 60 -15.18 -2.17 -5.65
N GLU A 61 -15.44 -2.26 -6.96
CA GLU A 61 -15.24 -3.47 -7.76
C GLU A 61 -13.77 -3.85 -7.86
N ASP A 62 -12.88 -2.86 -8.07
CA ASP A 62 -11.43 -3.07 -8.08
C ASP A 62 -10.93 -3.58 -6.72
N ILE A 63 -11.49 -3.06 -5.63
CA ILE A 63 -11.15 -3.51 -4.27
C ILE A 63 -11.63 -4.95 -4.04
N LYS A 64 -12.85 -5.30 -4.46
CA LYS A 64 -13.36 -6.69 -4.37
C LYS A 64 -12.47 -7.65 -5.16
N LYS A 65 -12.11 -7.28 -6.39
CA LYS A 65 -11.23 -8.07 -7.25
C LYS A 65 -9.82 -8.22 -6.65
N LEU A 66 -9.27 -7.14 -6.09
CA LEU A 66 -7.99 -7.16 -5.38
C LEU A 66 -8.02 -8.13 -4.20
N LEU A 67 -9.09 -8.09 -3.39
CA LEU A 67 -9.28 -8.99 -2.26
C LEU A 67 -9.37 -10.45 -2.73
N GLU A 68 -10.13 -10.74 -3.77
CA GLU A 68 -10.26 -12.09 -4.33
C GLU A 68 -8.92 -12.65 -4.85
N ILE A 69 -8.21 -11.89 -5.69
CA ILE A 69 -6.92 -12.30 -6.24
C ILE A 69 -5.88 -12.48 -5.11
N SER A 70 -5.89 -11.60 -4.12
CA SER A 70 -4.96 -11.67 -3.00
C SER A 70 -5.15 -12.92 -2.13
N LYS A 71 -6.34 -13.56 -2.14
CA LYS A 71 -6.57 -14.82 -1.42
C LYS A 71 -5.67 -15.94 -1.95
N HIS A 72 -5.39 -15.91 -3.25
CA HIS A 72 -4.64 -16.96 -3.94
C HIS A 72 -3.17 -16.61 -4.18
N LEU A 73 -2.84 -15.33 -4.35
CA LEU A 73 -1.53 -14.91 -4.83
C LEU A 73 -0.65 -14.22 -3.78
N LYS A 74 -1.11 -14.01 -2.54
CA LYS A 74 -0.24 -13.45 -1.49
C LYS A 74 0.97 -14.36 -1.24
N PRO A 75 2.20 -13.83 -1.09
CA PRO A 75 2.62 -12.42 -1.02
C PRO A 75 3.14 -11.82 -2.36
N GLN A 76 2.76 -12.37 -3.51
CA GLN A 76 3.30 -12.01 -4.83
C GLN A 76 2.68 -10.71 -5.40
N TRP A 77 2.89 -9.57 -4.74
CA TRP A 77 2.30 -8.28 -5.13
C TRP A 77 2.67 -7.82 -6.54
N GLY A 78 3.89 -8.10 -6.99
CA GLY A 78 4.29 -7.81 -8.37
C GLY A 78 3.46 -8.56 -9.43
N LEU A 79 2.98 -9.77 -9.12
CA LEU A 79 2.08 -10.51 -10.00
C LEU A 79 0.65 -9.97 -9.90
N ILE A 80 0.20 -9.64 -8.68
CA ILE A 80 -1.11 -9.04 -8.43
C ILE A 80 -1.24 -7.70 -9.19
N GLY A 81 -0.23 -6.83 -9.11
CA GLY A 81 -0.20 -5.55 -9.83
C GLY A 81 -0.32 -5.74 -11.35
N LYS A 82 0.39 -6.72 -11.91
CA LYS A 82 0.26 -7.07 -13.34
C LYS A 82 -1.15 -7.52 -13.72
N ILE A 83 -1.80 -8.34 -12.91
CA ILE A 83 -3.18 -8.81 -13.18
C ILE A 83 -4.19 -7.66 -13.05
N MET A 84 -3.96 -6.77 -12.09
CA MET A 84 -4.80 -5.58 -11.86
C MET A 84 -4.50 -4.44 -12.85
N ASN A 85 -3.43 -4.54 -13.66
CA ASN A 85 -2.87 -3.43 -14.43
C ASN A 85 -2.67 -2.16 -13.58
N LYS A 86 -2.24 -2.35 -12.33
CA LYS A 86 -1.98 -1.29 -11.35
C LYS A 86 -0.59 -1.47 -10.76
N ASN A 87 -0.06 -0.40 -10.16
CA ASN A 87 1.19 -0.47 -9.44
C ASN A 87 1.06 -1.46 -8.25
N ASP A 88 2.06 -2.32 -8.08
CA ASP A 88 2.08 -3.37 -7.06
C ASP A 88 2.13 -2.82 -5.64
N GLN A 89 2.88 -1.72 -5.43
CA GLN A 89 2.92 -1.01 -4.15
C GLN A 89 1.54 -0.46 -3.77
N ILE A 90 0.83 0.14 -4.72
CA ILE A 90 -0.53 0.66 -4.48
C ILE A 90 -1.52 -0.47 -4.20
N CYS A 91 -1.39 -1.59 -4.91
CA CYS A 91 -2.20 -2.78 -4.64
C CYS A 91 -2.00 -3.29 -3.20
N TYR A 92 -0.74 -3.31 -2.72
CA TYR A 92 -0.43 -3.67 -1.35
C TYR A 92 -1.03 -2.70 -0.32
N GLU A 93 -0.85 -1.39 -0.53
CA GLU A 93 -1.37 -0.35 0.38
C GLU A 93 -2.90 -0.36 0.45
N ARG A 94 -3.58 -0.48 -0.69
CA ARG A 94 -5.05 -0.59 -0.77
C ARG A 94 -5.56 -1.86 -0.13
N TYR A 95 -4.89 -2.99 -0.36
CA TYR A 95 -5.21 -4.24 0.30
C TYR A 95 -5.08 -4.11 1.82
N ILE A 96 -3.99 -3.48 2.30
CA ILE A 96 -3.81 -3.26 3.74
C ILE A 96 -4.95 -2.42 4.28
N GLY A 97 -5.29 -1.29 3.67
CA GLY A 97 -6.39 -0.45 4.16
C GLY A 97 -7.76 -1.13 4.10
N ALA A 98 -7.99 -2.01 3.13
CA ALA A 98 -9.23 -2.76 2.99
C ALA A 98 -9.37 -3.89 4.02
N VAL A 99 -8.29 -4.64 4.26
CA VAL A 99 -8.30 -5.79 5.20
C VAL A 99 -8.05 -5.36 6.63
N TYR A 100 -7.08 -4.47 6.83
CA TYR A 100 -6.73 -3.88 8.10
C TYR A 100 -7.32 -2.47 8.13
N LYS A 101 -8.48 -2.32 8.78
CA LYS A 101 -9.03 -0.99 9.13
C LYS A 101 -7.91 -0.13 9.75
N PRO A 102 -7.91 1.21 9.57
CA PRO A 102 -6.85 2.07 10.07
C PRO A 102 -6.58 1.74 11.54
N LEU A 103 -5.36 1.29 11.80
CA LEU A 103 -4.89 1.06 13.16
C LEU A 103 -4.90 2.43 13.83
N ASP A 104 -5.83 2.65 14.74
CA ASP A 104 -5.88 3.88 15.53
C ASP A 104 -4.68 3.87 16.49
N VAL A 105 -3.55 4.41 16.01
CA VAL A 105 -2.29 4.52 16.75
C VAL A 105 -2.44 5.47 17.96
N THR A 106 -3.50 6.29 18.00
CA THR A 106 -3.75 7.25 19.08
C THR A 106 -4.44 6.60 20.28
N LYS A 107 -5.17 5.50 20.08
CA LYS A 107 -5.73 4.69 21.17
C LYS A 107 -4.69 3.74 21.77
N HIS A 108 -3.76 4.31 22.53
CA HIS A 108 -2.86 3.53 23.38
C HIS A 108 -3.67 2.60 24.32
N ASN A 109 -3.53 1.28 24.14
CA ASN A 109 -4.08 0.17 24.94
C ASN A 109 -5.43 -0.45 24.53
N GLU A 110 -6.10 -0.02 23.46
CA GLU A 110 -7.30 -0.71 22.96
C GLU A 110 -6.93 -1.67 21.81
N LEU A 111 -6.66 -2.94 22.15
CA LEU A 111 -6.51 -4.01 21.17
C LEU A 111 -7.86 -4.47 20.66
N ASN A 112 -8.28 -3.93 19.52
CA ASN A 112 -9.43 -4.45 18.78
C ASN A 112 -9.17 -5.91 18.37
N ALA A 113 -10.17 -6.76 18.58
CA ALA A 113 -10.10 -8.15 18.12
C ALA A 113 -9.99 -8.17 16.58
N PRO A 114 -9.15 -9.04 16.00
CA PRO A 114 -9.09 -9.15 14.55
C PRO A 114 -10.49 -9.55 14.02
N THR A 115 -10.99 -8.84 13.01
CA THR A 115 -12.29 -9.14 12.38
C THR A 115 -12.21 -10.39 11.52
N ASP A 116 -13.29 -11.16 11.52
CA ASP A 116 -13.31 -12.63 11.52
C ASP A 116 -12.97 -13.34 10.19
N GLU A 117 -12.46 -12.65 9.17
CA GLU A 117 -12.30 -13.27 7.84
C GLU A 117 -10.85 -13.60 7.44
N TYR A 118 -9.83 -13.10 8.17
CA TYR A 118 -8.42 -13.34 7.84
C TYR A 118 -7.49 -13.41 9.06
N ILE A 119 -7.76 -14.32 9.99
CA ILE A 119 -6.89 -14.51 11.17
C ILE A 119 -6.08 -15.80 11.04
N THR A 120 -4.82 -15.67 10.61
CA THR A 120 -3.84 -16.76 10.71
C THR A 120 -3.60 -17.12 12.18
N GLU A 121 -3.26 -18.37 12.48
CA GLU A 121 -2.99 -18.82 13.86
C GLU A 121 -1.89 -17.99 14.53
N GLU A 122 -0.94 -17.48 13.74
CA GLU A 122 0.16 -16.63 14.17
C GLU A 122 -0.35 -15.28 14.69
N VAL A 123 -1.29 -14.65 13.97
CA VAL A 123 -1.91 -13.37 14.37
C VAL A 123 -2.77 -13.56 15.63
N LYS A 124 -3.52 -14.66 15.71
CA LYS A 124 -4.24 -15.09 16.93
C LYS A 124 -3.29 -15.24 18.12
N CYS A 125 -2.16 -15.91 17.92
CA CYS A 125 -1.15 -16.12 18.96
C CYS A 125 -0.50 -14.81 19.40
N ALA A 126 -0.16 -13.93 18.46
CA ALA A 126 0.39 -12.60 18.75
C ALA A 126 -0.60 -11.74 19.54
N TYR A 127 -1.85 -11.65 19.09
CA TYR A 127 -2.93 -10.94 19.80
C TYR A 127 -3.08 -11.45 21.25
N ASN A 128 -3.13 -12.77 21.43
CA ASN A 128 -3.28 -13.38 22.74
C ASN A 128 -2.07 -13.11 23.67
N ARG A 129 -0.84 -13.12 23.15
CA ARG A 129 0.36 -12.78 23.92
C ARG A 129 0.33 -11.33 24.40
N ILE A 130 -0.02 -10.40 23.52
CA ILE A 130 -0.07 -8.97 23.84
C ILE A 130 -1.19 -8.68 24.85
N LYS A 131 -2.39 -9.25 24.65
CA LYS A 131 -3.53 -9.15 25.58
C LYS A 131 -3.19 -9.68 26.97
N LYS A 132 -2.51 -10.83 27.06
CA LYS A 132 -2.02 -11.38 28.36
C LYS A 132 -1.05 -10.42 29.05
N ARG A 133 -0.16 -9.75 28.31
CA ARG A 133 0.82 -8.82 28.87
C ARG A 133 0.17 -7.55 29.42
N ILE A 134 -0.83 -7.00 28.73
CA ILE A 134 -1.61 -5.84 29.18
C ILE A 134 -2.39 -6.17 30.45
N ASN A 135 -3.06 -7.33 30.50
CA ASN A 135 -3.79 -7.78 31.68
C ASN A 135 -2.87 -7.97 32.91
N ARG A 136 -1.65 -8.48 32.70
CA ARG A 136 -0.64 -8.60 33.77
C ARG A 136 -0.21 -7.22 34.30
N LYS A 137 -0.01 -6.24 33.41
CA LYS A 137 0.35 -4.86 33.80
C LYS A 137 -0.78 -4.20 34.60
N HIS A 138 -2.03 -4.33 34.16
CA HIS A 138 -3.20 -3.87 34.90
C HIS A 138 -3.31 -4.49 36.30
N ARG A 139 -3.12 -5.81 36.42
CA ARG A 139 -3.10 -6.50 37.72
C ARG A 139 -2.01 -5.98 38.65
N LYS A 140 -0.78 -5.79 38.15
CA LYS A 140 0.34 -5.26 38.94
C LYS A 140 0.07 -3.82 39.41
N ASN A 141 -0.45 -2.96 38.54
CA ASN A 141 -0.81 -1.58 38.89
C ASN A 141 -1.94 -1.54 39.94
N LYS A 142 -2.95 -2.40 39.82
CA LYS A 142 -4.02 -2.54 40.82
C LYS A 142 -3.46 -2.97 42.18
N LEU A 143 -2.57 -3.97 42.21
CA LEU A 143 -1.94 -4.44 43.46
C LEU A 143 -1.04 -3.37 44.10
N GLN A 144 -0.32 -2.58 43.31
CA GLN A 144 0.49 -1.48 43.82
C GLN A 144 -0.35 -0.34 44.40
N ASN A 145 -1.49 -0.02 43.77
CA ASN A 145 -2.42 0.99 44.30
C ASN A 145 -3.12 0.53 45.58
N VAL A 146 -3.51 -0.75 45.67
CA VAL A 146 -4.05 -1.34 46.91
C VAL A 146 -3.02 -1.22 48.04
N LYS A 147 -1.75 -1.60 47.81
CA LYS A 147 -0.69 -1.49 48.82
C LYS A 147 -0.38 -0.05 49.28
N LYS A 148 -0.67 0.96 48.45
CA LYS A 148 -0.50 2.37 48.80
C LYS A 148 -1.65 2.93 49.66
N ASN A 149 -2.85 2.36 49.58
CA ASN A 149 -4.02 2.81 50.34
C ASN A 149 -4.11 2.21 51.76
N TYR A 150 -3.24 1.26 52.12
CA TYR A 150 -3.16 0.65 53.46
C TYR A 150 -1.90 1.08 54.24
N LYS A 151 -1.30 2.21 53.86
CA LYS A 151 -0.26 2.95 54.60
C LYS A 151 -0.80 4.34 54.89
#